data_AF-A0A381PI27-F1
#
_entry.id   AF-A0A381PI27-F1
#
_cell.length_a   1.000
_cell.length_b   1.000
_cell.length_c   1.000
_cell.angle_alpha   90.00
_cell.angle_beta   90.00
_cell.angle_gamma   90.00
#
_symmetry.space_group_name_H-M   'P 1'
#
loop_
_entity.id
_entity.type
_entity.pdbx_description
1 polymer ?
#
loop_
_entity_poly.entity_id
_entity_poly.type
_entity_poly.pdbx_seq_one_letter_code
_entity_poly.pdbx_strand_id
1 'polypeptide(L)'
;MVEIAEMTGTTAAEVLGTGSFYEMFKFHPVGRYLVGVCTNVSCQLLGGEELLHHAEGSLGVKAGGTSDDGLFTVEDVECVAACSEAPCFTVNHRYFHRADIDTLDEVVADLRAGRSPLPRGAAGDDGDLPVHGTLARVRQHIPDDRRAGIVPPEQVDGPPAWLLADEAE
;
A
#
# COMPACT_ATOMS: atom_id res chain seq x y z
N MET A 1 4.89 -13.96 -21.57
CA MET A 1 5.07 -15.36 -21.12
C MET A 1 6.05 -16.13 -21.98
N VAL A 2 5.85 -16.24 -23.30
CA VAL A 2 6.78 -16.94 -24.21
C VAL A 2 8.20 -16.37 -24.12
N GLU A 3 8.34 -15.06 -24.23
CA GLU A 3 9.65 -14.38 -24.15
C GLU A 3 10.40 -14.66 -22.84
N ILE A 4 9.70 -14.61 -21.69
CA ILE A 4 10.30 -14.94 -20.39
C ILE A 4 10.75 -16.40 -20.37
N ALA A 5 9.93 -17.31 -20.88
CA ALA A 5 10.25 -18.75 -20.92
C ALA A 5 11.51 -19.03 -21.74
N GLU A 6 11.69 -18.35 -22.87
CA GLU A 6 12.91 -18.40 -23.69
C GLU A 6 14.14 -17.89 -22.92
N MET A 7 14.01 -16.77 -22.19
CA MET A 7 15.10 -16.19 -21.39
C MET A 7 15.50 -17.07 -20.20
N THR A 8 14.55 -17.80 -19.61
CA THR A 8 14.79 -18.60 -18.40
C THR A 8 15.02 -20.09 -18.68
N GLY A 9 14.85 -20.54 -19.93
CA GLY A 9 14.96 -21.96 -20.30
C GLY A 9 13.83 -22.83 -19.71
N THR A 10 12.64 -22.25 -19.52
CA THR A 10 11.45 -22.92 -18.98
C THR A 10 10.34 -22.99 -20.05
N THR A 11 9.18 -23.54 -19.71
CA THR A 11 8.00 -23.53 -20.58
C THR A 11 7.10 -22.33 -20.30
N ALA A 12 6.37 -21.85 -21.32
CA ALA A 12 5.39 -20.78 -21.14
C ALA A 12 4.28 -21.14 -20.12
N ALA A 13 3.97 -22.43 -19.97
CA ALA A 13 3.01 -22.93 -18.99
C ALA A 13 3.54 -22.79 -17.55
N GLU A 14 4.82 -23.08 -17.30
CA GLU A 14 5.45 -22.86 -16.00
C GLU A 14 5.49 -21.38 -15.65
N VAL A 15 5.87 -20.51 -16.61
CA VAL A 15 5.88 -19.06 -16.39
C VAL A 15 4.48 -18.54 -16.10
N LEU A 16 3.45 -18.99 -16.83
CA LEU A 16 2.07 -18.62 -16.56
C LEU A 16 1.62 -19.13 -15.19
N GLY A 17 1.95 -20.38 -14.84
CA GLY A 17 1.66 -20.95 -13.52
C GLY A 17 2.24 -20.12 -12.39
N THR A 18 3.53 -19.80 -12.45
CA THR A 18 4.19 -18.92 -11.48
C THR A 18 3.61 -17.51 -11.49
N GLY A 19 3.40 -16.91 -12.66
CA GLY A 19 2.86 -15.55 -12.77
C GLY A 19 1.44 -15.44 -12.20
N SER A 20 0.58 -16.43 -12.46
CA SER A 20 -0.80 -16.46 -11.95
C SER A 20 -0.89 -16.69 -10.44
N PHE A 21 0.18 -17.19 -9.81
CA PHE A 21 0.24 -17.39 -8.38
C PHE A 21 0.46 -16.07 -7.61
N TYR A 22 1.21 -15.12 -8.19
CA TYR A 22 1.50 -13.84 -7.55
C TYR A 22 0.54 -12.76 -8.04
N GLU A 23 -0.33 -12.28 -7.15
CA GLU A 23 -1.35 -11.25 -7.42
C GLU A 23 -0.78 -9.92 -7.95
N MET A 24 0.49 -9.62 -7.66
CA MET A 24 1.19 -8.44 -8.17
C MET A 24 1.28 -8.42 -9.70
N PHE A 25 1.29 -9.59 -10.36
CA PHE A 25 1.28 -9.66 -11.81
C PHE A 25 -0.14 -9.51 -12.34
N LYS A 26 -0.41 -8.38 -12.99
CA LYS A 26 -1.72 -8.09 -13.59
C LYS A 26 -1.79 -8.64 -15.01
N PHE A 27 -2.77 -9.52 -15.24
CA PHE A 27 -3.01 -10.18 -16.53
C PHE A 27 -4.11 -9.52 -17.37
N HIS A 28 -4.77 -8.53 -16.78
CA HIS A 28 -5.71 -7.64 -17.45
C HIS A 28 -5.15 -6.21 -17.37
N PRO A 29 -5.61 -5.30 -18.25
CA PRO A 29 -5.34 -3.88 -18.09
C PRO A 29 -5.78 -3.41 -16.70
N VAL A 30 -4.98 -2.55 -16.09
CA VAL A 30 -5.32 -1.79 -14.89
C VAL A 30 -5.23 -0.31 -15.23
N GLY A 31 -5.86 0.53 -14.41
CA GLY A 31 -5.77 1.97 -14.51
C GLY A 31 -4.32 2.45 -14.33
N ARG A 32 -4.11 3.74 -14.64
CA ARG A 32 -2.79 4.38 -14.49
C ARG A 32 -2.25 4.30 -13.05
N TYR A 33 -3.15 4.33 -12.07
CA TYR A 33 -2.88 4.31 -10.65
C TYR A 33 -3.58 3.10 -10.02
N LEU A 34 -2.80 2.13 -9.56
CA LEU A 34 -3.28 1.00 -8.79
C LEU A 34 -3.30 1.37 -7.31
N VAL A 35 -4.49 1.51 -6.74
CA VAL A 35 -4.73 1.87 -5.34
C VAL A 35 -5.05 0.61 -4.55
N GLY A 36 -4.11 0.12 -3.73
CA GLY A 36 -4.31 -1.06 -2.89
C GLY A 36 -4.52 -0.67 -1.43
N VAL A 37 -5.69 -0.94 -0.85
CA VAL A 37 -6.01 -0.62 0.55
C VAL A 37 -5.84 -1.87 1.41
N CYS A 38 -5.04 -1.78 2.47
CA CYS A 38 -4.82 -2.91 3.38
C CYS A 38 -6.01 -3.05 4.33
N THR A 39 -6.66 -4.21 4.32
CA THR A 39 -7.80 -4.53 5.20
C THR A 39 -7.49 -5.63 6.21
N ASN A 40 -6.22 -6.01 6.34
CA ASN A 40 -5.79 -7.01 7.33
C ASN A 40 -5.75 -6.41 8.75
N VAL A 41 -5.62 -7.27 9.77
CA VAL A 41 -5.93 -7.04 11.20
C VAL A 41 -5.61 -5.65 11.72
N SER A 42 -4.37 -5.18 11.63
CA SER A 42 -3.99 -3.87 12.20
C SER A 42 -4.67 -2.69 11.49
N CYS A 43 -4.82 -2.76 10.16
CA CYS A 43 -5.54 -1.73 9.42
C CYS A 43 -7.04 -1.83 9.65
N GLN A 44 -7.58 -3.05 9.69
CA GLN A 44 -9.00 -3.28 10.00
C GLN A 44 -9.42 -2.67 11.34
N LEU A 45 -8.62 -2.90 12.40
CA LEU A 45 -8.88 -2.34 13.73
C LEU A 45 -8.83 -0.81 13.78
N LEU A 46 -8.18 -0.17 12.80
CA LEU A 46 -7.95 1.27 12.75
C LEU A 46 -8.72 1.97 11.63
N GLY A 47 -9.63 1.28 10.92
CA GLY A 47 -10.51 1.90 9.92
C GLY A 47 -10.19 1.57 8.45
N GLY A 48 -9.47 0.48 8.18
CA GLY A 48 -9.05 0.09 6.83
C GLY A 48 -10.22 -0.28 5.91
N GLU A 49 -11.29 -0.90 6.44
CA GLU A 49 -12.50 -1.20 5.66
C GLU A 49 -13.26 0.08 5.27
N GLU A 50 -13.35 1.03 6.19
CA GLU A 50 -13.95 2.34 5.97
C GLU A 50 -13.17 3.10 4.90
N LEU A 51 -11.84 3.03 4.92
CA LEU A 51 -10.98 3.62 3.90
C LEU A 51 -11.21 2.98 2.52
N LEU A 52 -11.32 1.64 2.46
CA LEU A 52 -11.63 0.93 1.22
C LEU A 52 -13.01 1.34 0.68
N HIS A 53 -14.05 1.34 1.52
CA HIS A 53 -15.40 1.75 1.13
C HIS A 53 -15.45 3.19 0.64
N HIS A 54 -14.69 4.10 1.29
CA HIS A 54 -14.57 5.47 0.83
C HIS A 54 -13.89 5.55 -0.54
N ALA A 55 -12.80 4.80 -0.76
CA ALA A 55 -12.13 4.71 -2.06
C ALA A 55 -13.08 4.21 -3.16
N GLU A 56 -13.85 3.16 -2.88
CA GLU A 56 -14.84 2.62 -3.80
C GLU A 56 -15.92 3.67 -4.17
N GLY A 57 -16.44 4.37 -3.16
CA GLY A 57 -17.47 5.39 -3.34
C GLY A 57 -16.97 6.62 -4.10
N SER A 58 -15.79 7.13 -3.75
CA SER A 58 -15.22 8.35 -4.33
C SER A 58 -14.73 8.15 -5.77
N LEU A 59 -14.25 6.95 -6.10
CA LEU A 59 -13.77 6.58 -7.43
C LEU A 59 -14.85 5.92 -8.30
N GLY A 60 -16.03 5.63 -7.73
CA GLY A 60 -17.16 5.05 -8.45
C GLY A 60 -16.92 3.62 -8.91
N VAL A 61 -16.14 2.84 -8.17
CA VAL A 61 -15.68 1.50 -8.55
C VAL A 61 -15.70 0.56 -7.35
N LYS A 62 -15.75 -0.76 -7.59
CA LYS A 62 -15.57 -1.77 -6.53
C LYS A 62 -14.15 -2.33 -6.54
N ALA A 63 -13.69 -2.87 -5.42
CA ALA A 63 -12.41 -3.57 -5.34
C ALA A 63 -12.29 -4.62 -6.45
N GLY A 64 -11.14 -4.64 -7.13
CA GLY A 64 -10.86 -5.39 -8.36
C GLY A 64 -11.28 -4.70 -9.65
N GLY A 65 -11.99 -3.56 -9.57
CA GLY A 65 -12.47 -2.79 -10.72
C GLY A 65 -11.58 -1.60 -11.07
N THR A 66 -11.78 -1.06 -12.27
CA THR A 66 -11.15 0.18 -12.73
C THR A 66 -12.21 1.24 -12.98
N SER A 67 -11.93 2.49 -12.58
CA SER A 67 -12.82 3.64 -12.77
C SER A 67 -13.11 3.90 -14.25
N ASP A 68 -14.26 4.51 -14.54
CA ASP A 68 -14.71 4.78 -15.92
C ASP A 68 -13.75 5.67 -16.73
N ASP A 69 -13.00 6.54 -16.05
CA ASP A 69 -11.96 7.38 -16.66
C ASP A 69 -10.64 6.63 -16.94
N GLY A 70 -10.55 5.35 -16.55
CA GLY A 70 -9.38 4.50 -16.72
C GLY A 70 -8.17 4.91 -15.88
N LEU A 71 -8.33 5.85 -14.93
CA LEU A 71 -7.22 6.36 -14.14
C LEU A 71 -6.91 5.47 -12.93
N PHE A 72 -7.92 4.93 -12.27
CA PHE A 72 -7.76 4.26 -10.97
C PHE A 72 -8.26 2.83 -11.01
N THR A 73 -7.46 1.89 -10.52
CA THR A 73 -7.93 0.55 -10.14
C THR A 73 -7.85 0.45 -8.63
N VAL A 74 -8.94 0.05 -7.97
CA VAL A 74 -8.98 -0.14 -6.52
C VAL A 74 -8.85 -1.62 -6.22
N GLU A 75 -7.98 -1.98 -5.29
CA GLU A 75 -7.82 -3.35 -4.81
C GLU A 75 -7.95 -3.39 -3.29
N ASP A 76 -8.70 -4.36 -2.82
CA ASP A 76 -8.62 -4.83 -1.44
C ASP A 76 -7.39 -5.72 -1.35
N VAL A 77 -6.37 -5.28 -0.63
CA VAL A 77 -5.11 -6.02 -0.53
C VAL A 77 -4.92 -6.57 0.89
N GLU A 78 -4.25 -7.71 0.92
CA GLU A 78 -3.79 -8.31 2.17
C GLU A 78 -2.70 -7.45 2.86
N CYS A 79 -2.16 -7.98 3.96
CA CYS A 79 -1.15 -7.31 4.76
C CYS A 79 0.01 -6.75 3.93
N VAL A 80 0.18 -5.42 3.97
CA VAL A 80 1.28 -4.69 3.33
C VAL A 80 2.51 -4.52 4.24
N ALA A 81 2.57 -5.26 5.35
CA ALA A 81 3.68 -5.26 6.30
C ALA A 81 4.07 -3.88 6.88
N ALA A 82 3.08 -2.98 7.04
CA ALA A 82 3.25 -1.66 7.65
C ALA A 82 2.37 -1.50 8.90
N CYS A 83 2.26 -2.56 9.71
CA CYS A 83 1.29 -2.64 10.81
C CYS A 83 1.44 -1.54 11.88
N SER A 84 2.67 -1.07 12.15
CA SER A 84 2.94 0.04 13.07
C SER A 84 2.52 1.40 12.54
N GLU A 85 2.18 1.47 11.25
CA GLU A 85 1.79 2.67 10.52
C GLU A 85 0.36 2.58 9.99
N ALA A 86 -0.43 1.60 10.47
CA ALA A 86 -1.81 1.43 10.06
C ALA A 86 -2.69 2.66 10.43
N PRO A 87 -3.76 2.95 9.68
CA PRO A 87 -4.15 2.32 8.41
C PRO A 87 -3.21 2.68 7.26
N CYS A 88 -3.10 1.78 6.28
CA CYS A 88 -2.20 1.93 5.15
C CYS A 88 -2.90 1.63 3.83
N PHE A 89 -2.57 2.42 2.81
CA PHE A 89 -2.83 2.05 1.42
C PHE A 89 -1.59 2.29 0.57
N THR A 90 -1.61 1.81 -0.66
CA THR A 90 -0.54 2.01 -1.62
C THR A 90 -1.06 2.57 -2.93
N VAL A 91 -0.24 3.36 -3.63
CA VAL A 91 -0.47 3.74 -5.03
C VAL A 91 0.73 3.30 -5.86
N ASN A 92 0.52 2.45 -6.86
CA ASN A 92 1.61 1.86 -7.67
C ASN A 92 2.74 1.29 -6.78
N HIS A 93 2.35 0.63 -5.68
CA HIS A 93 3.26 0.08 -4.66
C HIS A 93 4.14 1.12 -3.94
N ARG A 94 3.67 2.37 -3.77
CA ARG A 94 4.24 3.36 -2.86
C ARG A 94 3.32 3.56 -1.66
N TYR A 95 3.91 3.67 -0.48
CA TYR A 95 3.18 3.58 0.78
C TYR A 95 2.59 4.93 1.21
N PHE A 96 1.38 4.86 1.76
CA PHE A 96 0.72 5.94 2.47
C PHE A 96 0.40 5.45 3.87
N HIS A 97 1.20 5.89 4.83
CA HIS A 97 1.18 5.52 6.25
C HIS A 97 0.24 6.43 7.05
N ARG A 98 -0.36 5.87 8.11
CA ARG A 98 -1.31 6.52 9.03
C ARG A 98 -2.38 7.28 8.26
N ALA A 99 -2.83 6.67 7.16
CA ALA A 99 -3.72 7.30 6.22
C ALA A 99 -5.15 7.28 6.73
N ASP A 100 -5.88 8.32 6.38
CA ASP A 100 -7.31 8.48 6.59
C ASP A 100 -8.00 8.86 5.27
N ILE A 101 -9.30 9.11 5.37
CA ILE A 101 -10.14 9.52 4.24
C ILE A 101 -9.61 10.80 3.58
N ASP A 102 -9.22 11.79 4.37
CA ASP A 102 -8.72 13.07 3.86
C ASP A 102 -7.40 12.88 3.09
N THR A 103 -6.49 12.06 3.63
CA THR A 103 -5.24 11.70 2.96
C THR A 103 -5.53 11.04 1.60
N LEU A 104 -6.49 10.11 1.53
CA LEU A 104 -6.85 9.47 0.27
C LEU A 104 -7.40 10.48 -0.74
N ASP A 105 -8.32 11.36 -0.33
CA ASP A 105 -8.94 12.35 -1.21
C ASP A 105 -7.91 13.35 -1.75
N GLU A 106 -6.98 13.80 -0.92
CA GLU A 106 -5.88 14.66 -1.33
C GLU A 106 -4.95 13.96 -2.33
N VAL A 107 -4.64 12.68 -2.10
CA VAL A 107 -3.82 11.86 -3.01
C VAL A 107 -4.52 11.70 -4.36
N VAL A 108 -5.81 11.36 -4.37
CA VAL A 108 -6.62 11.26 -5.60
C VAL A 108 -6.66 12.60 -6.35
N ALA A 109 -6.84 13.70 -5.64
CA ALA A 109 -6.87 15.04 -6.23
C ALA A 109 -5.51 15.42 -6.86
N ASP A 110 -4.39 15.12 -6.20
CA ASP A 110 -3.05 15.33 -6.77
C ASP A 110 -2.83 14.50 -8.03
N LEU A 111 -3.22 13.22 -8.00
CA LEU A 111 -3.09 12.33 -9.14
C LEU A 111 -3.92 12.77 -10.34
N ARG A 112 -5.18 13.18 -10.12
CA ARG A 112 -6.04 13.76 -11.17
C ARG A 112 -5.45 15.05 -11.75
N ALA A 113 -4.75 15.84 -10.93
CA ALA A 113 -4.07 17.05 -11.35
C ALA A 113 -2.66 16.82 -11.93
N GLY A 114 -2.20 15.56 -12.01
CA GLY A 114 -0.87 15.22 -12.53
C GLY A 114 0.28 15.60 -11.60
N ARG A 115 0.03 15.81 -10.31
CA ARG A 115 1.04 16.04 -9.27
C ARG A 115 1.41 14.72 -8.60
N SER A 116 2.63 14.64 -8.06
CA SER A 116 3.05 13.50 -7.28
C SER A 116 2.46 13.55 -5.85
N PRO A 117 1.77 12.49 -5.39
CA PRO A 117 1.21 12.43 -4.05
C PRO A 117 2.21 12.00 -2.96
N LEU A 118 3.42 11.56 -3.33
CA LEU A 118 4.37 10.90 -2.40
C LEU A 118 4.64 11.68 -1.10
N PRO A 119 4.79 13.01 -1.10
CA PRO A 119 5.02 13.77 0.14
C PRO A 119 3.90 13.62 1.19
N ARG A 120 2.70 13.19 0.81
CA ARG A 120 1.58 12.95 1.73
C ARG A 120 1.67 11.62 2.46
N GLY A 121 2.43 10.67 1.93
CA GLY A 121 2.37 9.27 2.37
C GLY A 121 3.07 8.97 3.69
N ALA A 122 3.65 9.95 4.39
CA ALA A 122 4.35 9.79 5.67
C ALA A 122 5.41 8.65 5.71
N ALA A 123 5.79 8.12 4.55
CA ALA A 123 6.77 7.07 4.34
C ALA A 123 8.18 7.62 4.04
N GLY A 124 8.33 8.94 3.97
CA GLY A 124 9.59 9.60 3.62
C GLY A 124 9.93 9.59 2.13
N ASP A 125 8.98 9.17 1.28
CA ASP A 125 9.12 9.20 -0.17
C ASP A 125 8.86 10.61 -0.74
N ASP A 126 9.61 10.98 -1.78
CA ASP A 126 9.48 12.24 -2.52
C ASP A 126 9.67 12.06 -4.03
N GLY A 127 9.65 13.16 -4.79
CA GLY A 127 9.80 13.13 -6.25
C GLY A 127 8.54 12.64 -6.98
N ASP A 128 8.71 12.13 -8.20
CA ASP A 128 7.61 11.72 -9.06
C ASP A 128 7.14 10.29 -8.75
N LEU A 129 5.82 10.08 -8.68
CA LEU A 129 5.23 8.76 -8.55
C LEU A 129 5.56 7.90 -9.78
N PRO A 130 6.25 6.76 -9.62
CA PRO A 130 6.55 5.90 -10.75
C PRO A 130 5.31 5.26 -11.35
N VAL A 131 5.39 4.97 -12.66
CA VAL A 131 4.31 4.27 -13.37
C VAL A 131 4.14 2.86 -12.81
N HIS A 132 2.90 2.37 -12.81
CA HIS A 132 2.58 0.98 -12.48
C HIS A 132 3.48 -0.01 -13.26
N GLY A 133 3.90 -1.09 -12.61
CA GLY A 133 4.85 -2.05 -13.17
C GLY A 133 6.33 -1.65 -13.05
N THR A 134 6.64 -0.42 -12.62
CA THR A 134 7.99 -0.10 -12.16
C THR A 134 8.23 -0.84 -10.86
N LEU A 135 9.08 -1.89 -10.92
CA LEU A 135 9.45 -2.67 -9.75
C LEU A 135 9.76 -1.73 -8.60
N ALA A 136 9.03 -1.93 -7.51
CA ALA A 136 9.24 -1.14 -6.33
C ALA A 136 10.65 -1.44 -5.82
N ARG A 137 11.54 -0.44 -5.89
CA ARG A 137 12.65 -0.38 -4.95
C ARG A 137 12.03 -0.07 -3.60
N VAL A 138 11.37 -1.08 -3.00
CA VAL A 138 10.74 -0.98 -1.68
C VAL A 138 11.87 -0.89 -0.67
N ARG A 139 12.40 0.31 -0.46
CA ARG A 139 13.13 0.60 0.76
C ARG A 139 12.11 1.27 1.66
N GLN A 140 11.40 0.46 2.44
CA GLN A 140 10.63 1.01 3.55
C GLN A 140 11.61 1.78 4.44
N HIS A 141 11.45 3.09 4.46
CA HIS A 141 12.21 3.97 5.33
C HIS A 141 11.26 4.40 6.44
N ILE A 142 11.34 3.73 7.58
CA ILE A 142 10.68 4.18 8.80
C ILE A 142 11.65 5.15 9.47
N PRO A 143 11.31 6.45 9.61
CA PRO A 143 12.13 7.42 10.33
C PRO A 143 12.51 6.93 11.73
N ASP A 144 13.69 7.28 12.21
CA ASP A 144 14.20 6.75 13.49
C ASP A 144 13.33 7.13 14.69
N ASP A 145 12.63 8.27 14.65
CA ASP A 145 11.64 8.72 15.62
C ASP A 145 10.31 7.93 15.58
N ARG A 146 10.13 7.09 14.55
CA ARG A 146 8.93 6.27 14.33
C ARG A 146 9.20 4.78 14.32
N ARG A 147 10.47 4.35 14.41
CA ARG A 147 10.80 2.95 14.60
C ARG A 147 10.10 2.45 15.86
N ALA A 148 9.48 1.27 15.80
CA ALA A 148 9.08 0.56 17.00
C ALA A 148 10.30 0.54 17.93
N GLY A 149 10.16 1.03 19.16
CA GLY A 149 11.27 1.25 20.10
C GLY A 149 11.94 -0.06 20.52
N ILE A 150 12.69 -0.66 19.60
CA ILE A 150 13.47 -1.88 19.79
C ILE A 150 14.70 -1.47 20.60
N VAL A 151 14.49 -1.33 21.89
CA VAL A 151 15.55 -1.25 22.87
C VAL A 151 16.02 -2.70 23.11
N PRO A 152 17.34 -2.99 23.11
CA PRO A 152 17.83 -4.31 23.48
C PRO A 152 17.23 -4.75 24.82
N PRO A 153 16.89 -6.03 25.02
CA PRO A 153 16.21 -6.48 26.24
C PRO A 153 16.92 -6.07 27.54
N GLU A 154 18.25 -6.01 27.52
CA GLU A 154 19.09 -5.57 28.63
C GLU A 154 19.03 -4.07 28.95
N GLN A 155 18.50 -3.25 28.03
CA GLN A 155 18.35 -1.81 28.14
C GLN A 155 16.89 -1.38 28.37
N VAL A 156 15.95 -2.32 28.45
CA VAL A 156 14.54 -2.04 28.77
C VAL A 156 14.42 -1.77 30.27
N ASP A 157 14.27 -0.51 30.66
CA ASP A 157 14.23 -0.03 32.04
C ASP A 157 12.82 0.28 32.56
N GLY A 158 11.78 -0.01 31.77
CA GLY A 158 10.39 0.20 32.13
C GLY A 158 9.39 -0.50 31.20
N PRO A 159 8.09 -0.44 31.54
CA PRO A 159 7.04 -0.89 30.62
C PRO A 159 7.11 -0.11 29.30
N PRO A 160 6.69 -0.71 28.17
CA PRO A 160 6.63 0.01 26.90
C PRO A 160 5.82 1.30 27.02
N ALA A 161 6.25 2.37 26.34
CA ALA A 161 5.58 3.67 26.43
C ALA A 161 4.09 3.64 26.05
N TRP A 162 3.69 2.66 25.23
CA TRP A 162 2.30 2.43 24.82
C TRP A 162 1.48 1.57 25.81
N LEU A 163 2.12 0.93 26.81
CA LEU A 163 1.46 0.13 27.85
C LEU A 163 1.03 0.97 29.06
N LEU A 164 1.37 2.26 29.08
CA LEU A 164 1.02 3.17 30.18
C LEU A 164 -0.35 3.85 29.92
N ALA A 165 -1.42 3.08 30.03
CA ALA A 165 -2.80 3.50 30.31
C ALA A 165 -3.56 2.20 30.64
N ASP A 166 -3.83 1.85 31.90
CA ASP A 166 -4.83 2.51 32.75
C ASP A 166 -4.47 2.41 34.25
N GLU A 167 -3.94 3.47 34.85
CA GLU A 167 -3.97 3.66 36.32
C GLU A 167 -4.60 5.02 36.70
N ALA A 168 -5.54 5.50 35.88
CA ALA A 168 -6.32 6.71 36.18
C ALA A 168 -7.76 6.60 35.67
N GLU A 169 -8.53 5.63 36.19
CA GLU A 169 -9.98 5.75 36.39
C GLU A 169 -10.45 4.97 37.63
#